data_AF-A0A3D0RX74-F1
#
_entry.id   AF-A0A3D0RX74-F1
#
_cell.length_a   1.000
_cell.length_b   1.000
_cell.length_c   1.000
_cell.angle_alpha   90.00
_cell.angle_beta   90.00
_cell.angle_gamma   90.00
#
_symmetry.space_group_name_H-M   'P 1'
#
loop_
_entity.id
_entity.type
_entity.pdbx_description
1 polymer ?
#
loop_
_entity_poly.entity_id
_entity_poly.type
_entity_poly.pdbx_seq_one_letter_code
_entity_poly.pdbx_strand_id
1 'polypeptide(L)'
;MKPIFRFFSALMFLTMACVVPGLSTDAPQSAPTPDTRLESMVALTVSAALEMTQQAVPTEPPLPTATIEPTATPTLQPDSSGSSLAKNEDGTFTFIDGLGKYQFSISSELIPLRINQQEYLEAWLLPEASNPVVQRYLDSLQKQDPSRVRLYILDL
;
A
#
# COMPACT_ATOMS: atom_id res chain seq x y z
N MET A 1 15.53 60.99 -4.59
CA MET A 1 15.76 61.65 -3.29
C MET A 1 14.53 61.46 -2.43
N LYS A 2 14.71 61.00 -1.17
CA LYS A 2 13.72 60.87 -0.08
C LYS A 2 12.70 59.69 -0.20
N PRO A 3 12.20 59.13 0.92
CA PRO A 3 12.98 58.24 1.78
C PRO A 3 12.20 57.03 2.37
N ILE A 4 12.97 56.09 2.96
CA ILE A 4 12.71 55.44 4.26
C ILE A 4 11.43 54.59 4.38
N PHE A 5 11.61 53.28 4.22
CA PHE A 5 10.77 52.21 4.77
C PHE A 5 10.99 52.18 6.30
N ARG A 6 9.93 52.44 7.09
CA ARG A 6 9.93 52.42 8.56
C ARG A 6 9.21 51.17 9.09
N PHE A 7 9.52 50.85 10.35
CA PHE A 7 8.92 49.86 11.27
C PHE A 7 9.40 48.43 11.03
N PHE A 8 10.46 47.92 11.70
CA PHE A 8 10.80 47.90 13.14
C PHE A 8 9.74 47.21 14.01
N SER A 9 10.03 45.94 14.32
CA SER A 9 9.88 45.24 15.59
C SER A 9 8.56 45.35 16.36
N ALA A 10 7.84 44.24 16.46
CA ALA A 10 6.91 43.95 17.55
C ALA A 10 6.78 42.43 17.71
N LEU A 11 6.69 41.80 18.88
CA LEU A 11 6.98 42.19 20.26
C LEU A 11 6.79 40.86 21.04
N MET A 12 7.85 40.33 21.66
CA MET A 12 7.80 39.15 22.52
C MET A 12 7.99 39.62 23.97
N PHE A 13 6.95 39.53 24.80
CA PHE A 13 6.97 39.73 26.27
C PHE A 13 5.73 39.00 26.85
N LEU A 14 5.68 38.45 28.05
CA LEU A 14 6.20 38.96 29.33
C LEU A 14 6.17 37.84 30.40
N THR A 15 7.13 37.92 31.33
CA THR A 15 7.23 37.22 32.61
C THR A 15 6.31 37.85 33.67
N MET A 16 6.04 37.14 34.77
CA MET A 16 6.25 37.59 36.17
C MET A 16 5.28 36.96 37.17
N ALA A 17 5.88 36.58 38.30
CA ALA A 17 5.25 36.15 39.54
C ALA A 17 4.45 37.28 40.21
N CYS A 18 3.59 36.91 41.17
CA CYS A 18 3.24 37.75 42.32
C CYS A 18 3.04 36.87 43.57
N VAL A 19 3.64 37.32 44.67
CA VAL A 19 3.56 36.79 46.05
C VAL A 19 2.33 37.32 46.78
N VAL A 20 1.80 36.59 47.78
CA VAL A 20 1.11 37.16 48.96
C VAL A 20 1.36 36.30 50.22
N PRO A 21 1.86 36.87 51.33
CA PRO A 21 2.03 36.18 52.62
C PRO A 21 0.85 36.39 53.59
N GLY A 22 0.58 35.37 54.43
CA GLY A 22 -0.12 35.51 55.72
C GLY A 22 -1.39 34.69 55.92
N LEU A 23 -1.31 33.62 56.73
CA LEU A 23 -2.32 33.27 57.74
C LEU A 23 -1.72 32.26 58.73
N SER A 24 -1.55 32.68 59.98
CA SER A 24 -1.29 31.82 61.14
C SER A 24 -2.57 31.04 61.49
N THR A 25 -2.46 29.84 62.06
CA THR A 25 -2.84 29.56 63.46
C THR A 25 -2.62 28.09 63.84
N ASP A 26 -2.09 27.95 65.05
CA ASP A 26 -1.91 26.79 65.90
C ASP A 26 -3.16 25.92 66.19
N ALA A 27 -2.87 24.74 66.75
CA ALA A 27 -3.64 23.98 67.76
C ALA A 27 -4.43 22.71 67.28
N PRO A 28 -4.74 21.76 68.19
CA PRO A 28 -3.96 20.54 68.40
C PRO A 28 -4.77 19.24 68.19
N GLN A 29 -4.03 18.12 68.23
CA GLN A 29 -4.50 16.73 68.16
C GLN A 29 -5.61 16.38 69.17
N SER A 30 -6.56 15.57 68.72
CA SER A 30 -7.19 14.53 69.53
C SER A 30 -7.11 13.21 68.76
N ALA A 31 -6.52 12.19 69.39
CA ALA A 31 -6.27 10.88 68.82
C ALA A 31 -7.60 10.11 68.60
N PRO A 32 -7.78 9.42 67.46
CA PRO A 32 -8.94 8.56 67.26
C PRO A 32 -8.70 7.14 67.80
N THR A 33 -9.74 6.57 68.41
CA THR A 33 -9.87 5.17 68.85
C THR A 33 -9.67 4.21 67.64
N PRO A 34 -9.01 3.03 67.80
CA PRO A 34 -8.78 2.11 66.69
C PRO A 34 -10.10 1.58 66.09
N ASP A 35 -10.26 1.73 64.78
CA ASP A 35 -11.43 1.30 64.01
C ASP A 35 -11.19 -0.11 63.42
N THR A 36 -11.91 -1.12 63.92
CA THR A 36 -11.76 -2.53 63.53
C THR A 36 -12.45 -2.88 62.20
N ARG A 37 -13.08 -1.92 61.52
CA ARG A 37 -13.79 -2.16 60.23
C ARG A 37 -12.84 -2.45 59.07
N LEU A 38 -11.61 -1.93 59.12
CA LEU A 38 -10.58 -2.14 58.08
C LEU A 38 -10.22 -3.63 57.92
N GLU A 39 -10.07 -4.37 59.02
CA GLU A 39 -9.64 -5.77 58.98
C GLU A 39 -10.69 -6.67 58.29
N SER A 40 -11.97 -6.40 58.52
CA SER A 40 -13.07 -7.13 57.86
C SER A 40 -13.19 -6.84 56.36
N MET A 41 -12.87 -5.62 55.94
CA MET A 41 -12.93 -5.20 54.53
C MET A 41 -11.78 -5.82 53.73
N VAL A 42 -10.58 -5.90 54.34
CA VAL A 42 -9.43 -6.55 53.73
C VAL A 42 -9.71 -8.03 53.51
N ALA A 43 -10.29 -8.73 54.50
CA ALA A 43 -10.61 -10.16 54.37
C ALA A 43 -11.63 -10.45 53.25
N LEU A 44 -12.67 -9.62 53.12
CA LEU A 44 -13.64 -9.73 52.02
C LEU A 44 -13.00 -9.43 50.65
N THR A 45 -12.10 -8.44 50.59
CA THR A 45 -11.41 -8.06 49.35
C THR A 45 -10.46 -9.16 48.85
N VAL A 46 -9.72 -9.80 49.76
CA VAL A 46 -8.80 -10.90 49.40
C VAL A 46 -9.57 -12.12 48.89
N SER A 47 -10.71 -12.42 49.50
CA SER A 47 -11.55 -13.56 49.09
C SER A 47 -12.17 -13.32 47.70
N ALA A 48 -12.67 -12.11 47.43
CA ALA A 48 -13.19 -11.74 46.12
C ALA A 48 -12.11 -11.72 45.02
N ALA A 49 -10.88 -11.31 45.36
CA ALA A 49 -9.76 -11.31 44.42
C ALA A 49 -9.36 -12.73 43.99
N LEU A 50 -9.42 -13.72 44.90
CA LEU A 50 -9.10 -15.11 44.58
C LEU A 50 -10.16 -15.73 43.64
N GLU A 51 -11.45 -15.50 43.87
CA GLU A 51 -12.51 -16.00 42.99
C GLU A 51 -12.38 -15.46 41.55
N MET A 52 -12.06 -14.16 41.38
CA MET A 52 -11.86 -13.58 40.05
C MET A 52 -10.67 -14.16 39.30
N THR A 53 -9.61 -14.60 40.01
CA THR A 53 -8.46 -15.25 39.35
C THR A 53 -8.74 -16.69 38.92
N GLN A 54 -9.72 -17.36 39.54
CA GLN A 54 -10.04 -18.76 39.27
C GLN A 54 -10.92 -18.95 38.01
N GLN A 55 -11.53 -17.87 37.51
CA GLN A 55 -12.39 -17.85 36.32
C GLN A 55 -11.69 -17.37 35.04
N ALA A 56 -10.39 -17.08 35.09
CA ALA A 56 -9.63 -16.70 33.91
C ALA A 56 -9.38 -17.92 33.01
N VAL A 57 -10.24 -18.13 32.01
CA VAL A 57 -9.99 -19.09 30.92
C VAL A 57 -8.95 -18.48 29.97
N PRO A 58 -7.86 -19.18 29.63
CA PRO A 58 -6.88 -18.69 28.67
C PRO A 58 -7.54 -18.43 27.31
N THR A 59 -7.46 -17.19 26.82
CA THR A 59 -7.85 -16.85 25.45
C THR A 59 -6.71 -17.23 24.52
N GLU A 60 -6.97 -18.15 23.58
CA GLU A 60 -6.01 -18.52 22.55
C GLU A 60 -5.79 -17.32 21.60
N PRO A 61 -4.54 -17.00 21.21
CA PRO A 61 -4.27 -15.88 20.32
C PRO A 61 -4.90 -16.11 18.94
N PRO A 62 -5.37 -15.06 18.25
CA PRO A 62 -5.89 -15.19 16.89
C PRO A 62 -4.78 -15.74 15.97
N LEU A 63 -5.14 -16.73 15.15
CA LEU A 63 -4.27 -17.28 14.12
C LEU A 63 -3.76 -16.14 13.22
N PRO A 64 -2.45 -16.05 12.91
CA PRO A 64 -1.96 -15.00 12.03
C PRO A 64 -2.60 -15.13 10.65
N THR A 65 -3.33 -14.09 10.23
CA THR A 65 -3.77 -13.94 8.84
C THR A 65 -2.55 -13.97 7.94
N ALA A 66 -2.50 -14.92 7.00
CA ALA A 66 -1.44 -14.98 6.02
C ALA A 66 -1.36 -13.63 5.29
N THR A 67 -0.23 -12.94 5.42
CA THR A 67 0.10 -11.80 4.57
C THR A 67 0.07 -12.29 3.13
N ILE A 68 -0.79 -11.71 2.29
CA ILE A 68 -0.76 -11.95 0.85
C ILE A 68 0.61 -11.44 0.38
N GLU A 69 1.50 -12.35 0.01
CA GLU A 69 2.79 -11.99 -0.56
C GLU A 69 2.51 -11.16 -1.82
N PRO A 70 3.21 -10.01 -2.04
CA PRO A 70 3.06 -9.28 -3.29
C PRO A 70 3.39 -10.22 -4.44
N THR A 71 2.39 -10.56 -5.26
CA THR A 71 2.61 -11.32 -6.48
C THR A 71 3.70 -10.59 -7.26
N ALA A 72 4.83 -11.25 -7.50
CA ALA A 72 5.92 -10.69 -8.26
C ALA A 72 5.39 -10.29 -9.65
N THR A 73 5.22 -8.99 -9.89
CA THR A 73 4.92 -8.50 -11.23
C THR A 73 6.07 -8.95 -12.13
N PRO A 74 5.83 -9.75 -13.18
CA PRO A 74 6.90 -10.16 -14.07
C PRO A 74 7.57 -8.90 -14.62
N THR A 75 8.89 -8.78 -14.40
CA THR A 75 9.66 -7.70 -14.99
C THR A 75 9.63 -7.88 -16.50
N LEU A 76 8.79 -7.10 -17.18
CA LEU A 76 8.64 -7.19 -18.62
C LEU A 76 9.94 -6.75 -19.28
N GLN A 77 10.61 -7.71 -19.91
CA GLN A 77 11.83 -7.43 -20.65
C GLN A 77 11.48 -6.89 -22.03
N PRO A 78 11.89 -5.65 -22.37
CA PRO A 78 11.69 -5.13 -23.70
C PRO A 78 12.55 -5.89 -24.71
N ASP A 79 12.03 -6.01 -25.94
CA ASP A 79 12.78 -6.51 -27.08
C ASP A 79 13.73 -5.43 -27.64
N SER A 80 14.40 -5.75 -28.75
CA SER A 80 15.31 -4.82 -29.43
C SER A 80 14.60 -3.59 -30.02
N SER A 81 13.27 -3.62 -30.20
CA SER A 81 12.47 -2.46 -30.60
C SER A 81 12.11 -1.54 -29.43
N GLY A 82 12.46 -1.94 -28.20
CA GLY A 82 12.17 -1.20 -26.98
C GLY A 82 10.74 -1.37 -26.48
N SER A 83 10.02 -2.40 -26.97
CA SER A 83 8.65 -2.70 -26.56
C SER A 83 8.56 -4.05 -25.83
N SER A 84 7.56 -4.20 -24.97
CA SER A 84 7.26 -5.46 -24.29
C SER A 84 5.76 -5.77 -24.34
N LEU A 85 5.44 -7.06 -24.31
CA LEU A 85 4.08 -7.56 -24.31
C LEU A 85 3.97 -8.65 -23.25
N ALA A 86 2.94 -8.54 -22.42
CA ALA A 86 2.63 -9.48 -21.35
C ALA A 86 1.23 -10.03 -21.55
N LYS A 87 1.02 -11.30 -21.25
CA LYS A 87 -0.31 -11.83 -21.00
C LYS A 87 -0.60 -11.76 -19.50
N ASN A 88 -1.72 -11.17 -19.13
CA ASN A 88 -2.17 -11.04 -17.75
C ASN A 88 -2.94 -12.32 -17.32
N GLU A 89 -3.14 -12.48 -16.01
CA GLU A 89 -3.87 -13.65 -15.45
C GLU A 89 -5.34 -13.71 -15.87
N ASP A 90 -5.96 -12.55 -16.14
CA ASP A 90 -7.33 -12.43 -16.65
C ASP A 90 -7.45 -12.72 -18.16
N GLY A 91 -6.33 -13.03 -18.82
CA GLY A 91 -6.25 -13.32 -20.24
C GLY A 91 -6.11 -12.09 -21.14
N THR A 92 -6.23 -10.87 -20.60
CA THR A 92 -5.91 -9.64 -21.35
C THR A 92 -4.41 -9.54 -21.59
N PHE A 93 -4.00 -8.61 -22.45
CA PHE A 93 -2.57 -8.35 -22.67
C PHE A 93 -2.21 -6.93 -22.29
N THR A 94 -1.00 -6.75 -21.75
CA THR A 94 -0.42 -5.45 -21.47
C THR A 94 0.71 -5.19 -22.44
N PHE A 95 0.59 -4.16 -23.27
CA PHE A 95 1.66 -3.69 -24.14
C PHE A 95 2.30 -2.44 -23.56
N ILE A 96 3.62 -2.40 -23.55
CA ILE A 96 4.42 -1.25 -23.10
C ILE A 96 5.39 -0.86 -24.21
N ASP A 97 5.32 0.39 -24.66
CA ASP A 97 6.31 0.97 -25.55
C ASP A 97 7.27 1.84 -24.75
N GLY A 98 8.47 1.33 -24.50
CA GLY A 98 9.51 2.02 -23.74
C GLY A 98 10.09 3.23 -24.47
N LEU A 99 10.00 3.29 -25.81
CA LEU A 99 10.44 4.44 -26.61
C LEU A 99 9.34 5.49 -26.70
N GLY A 100 8.11 5.05 -26.96
CA GLY A 100 6.92 5.90 -27.06
C GLY A 100 6.39 6.42 -25.72
N LYS A 101 6.83 5.83 -24.59
CA LYS A 101 6.41 6.18 -23.22
C LYS A 101 4.91 6.05 -23.00
N TYR A 102 4.30 5.03 -23.60
CA TYR A 102 2.89 4.71 -23.40
C TYR A 102 2.73 3.22 -23.09
N GLN A 103 1.63 2.90 -22.43
CA GLN A 103 1.16 1.55 -22.20
C GLN A 103 -0.34 1.47 -22.43
N PHE A 104 -0.84 0.32 -22.82
CA PHE A 104 -2.27 0.05 -22.87
C PHE A 104 -2.57 -1.43 -22.70
N SER A 105 -3.82 -1.72 -22.36
CA SER A 105 -4.35 -3.07 -22.25
C SER A 105 -5.11 -3.44 -23.51
N ILE A 106 -5.03 -4.72 -23.88
CA ILE A 106 -5.65 -5.29 -25.07
C ILE A 106 -6.59 -6.40 -24.60
N SER A 107 -7.79 -6.44 -25.18
CA SER A 107 -8.78 -7.48 -24.88
C SER A 107 -8.22 -8.87 -25.14
N SER A 108 -8.68 -9.85 -24.36
CA SER A 108 -8.35 -11.27 -24.52
C SER A 108 -8.90 -11.87 -25.82
N GLU A 109 -9.89 -11.22 -26.44
CA GLU A 109 -10.49 -11.61 -27.73
C GLU A 109 -9.58 -11.30 -28.92
N LEU A 110 -8.59 -10.43 -28.74
CA LEU A 110 -7.69 -10.01 -29.79
C LEU A 110 -6.33 -10.71 -29.66
N ILE A 111 -5.63 -10.85 -30.77
CA ILE A 111 -4.32 -11.48 -30.85
C ILE A 111 -3.25 -10.40 -31.05
N PRO A 112 -2.58 -9.94 -29.97
CA PRO A 112 -1.48 -9.00 -30.10
C PRO A 112 -0.20 -9.72 -30.55
N LEU A 113 0.50 -9.10 -31.48
CA LEU A 113 1.65 -9.71 -32.13
C LEU A 113 2.77 -8.69 -32.33
N ARG A 114 3.96 -9.03 -31.84
CA ARG A 114 5.19 -8.29 -32.09
C ARG A 114 6.02 -9.02 -33.14
N ILE A 115 6.55 -8.28 -34.11
CA ILE A 115 7.29 -8.87 -35.23
C ILE A 115 8.55 -9.59 -34.69
N ASN A 116 8.79 -10.80 -35.18
CA ASN A 116 9.95 -11.63 -34.83
C ASN A 116 10.06 -11.98 -33.34
N GLN A 117 8.96 -11.90 -32.59
CA GLN A 117 8.88 -12.33 -31.19
C GLN A 117 8.09 -13.64 -31.06
N GLN A 118 8.04 -14.19 -29.85
CA GLN A 118 7.36 -15.44 -29.54
C GLN A 118 5.89 -15.44 -29.97
N GLU A 119 5.19 -14.32 -29.79
CA GLU A 119 3.78 -14.16 -30.12
C GLU A 119 3.53 -14.28 -31.63
N TYR A 120 4.52 -13.90 -32.46
CA TYR A 120 4.47 -14.13 -33.91
C TYR A 120 4.55 -15.61 -34.25
N LEU A 121 5.42 -16.36 -33.57
CA LEU A 121 5.54 -17.80 -33.78
C LEU A 121 4.27 -18.53 -33.33
N GLU A 122 3.67 -18.09 -32.23
CA GLU A 122 2.41 -18.65 -31.71
C GLU A 122 1.24 -18.40 -32.65
N ALA A 123 1.18 -17.24 -33.32
CA ALA A 123 0.14 -16.97 -34.31
C ALA A 123 0.15 -17.94 -35.50
N TRP A 124 1.30 -18.52 -35.87
CA TRP A 124 1.39 -19.56 -36.90
C TRP A 124 0.84 -20.92 -36.45
N LEU A 125 0.68 -21.14 -35.14
CA LEU A 125 0.13 -22.37 -34.57
C LEU A 125 -1.39 -22.32 -34.40
N LEU A 126 -1.99 -21.14 -34.61
CA LEU A 126 -3.44 -20.98 -34.52
C LEU A 126 -4.15 -21.71 -35.68
N PRO A 127 -5.33 -22.32 -35.44
CA PRO A 127 -6.12 -22.95 -36.49
C PRO A 127 -6.38 -22.04 -37.70
N GLU A 128 -6.57 -20.74 -37.44
CA GLU A 128 -6.83 -19.69 -38.42
C GLU A 128 -5.64 -19.51 -39.39
N ALA A 129 -4.42 -19.82 -38.97
CA ALA A 129 -3.23 -19.79 -39.82
C ALA A 129 -3.23 -20.89 -40.91
N SER A 130 -4.20 -21.81 -40.92
CA SER A 130 -4.44 -22.70 -42.07
C SER A 130 -5.03 -21.97 -43.28
N ASN A 131 -5.62 -20.78 -43.08
CA ASN A 131 -6.18 -19.97 -44.16
C ASN A 131 -5.08 -19.27 -44.96
N PRO A 132 -4.99 -19.43 -46.29
CA PRO A 132 -3.94 -18.83 -47.12
C PRO A 132 -3.96 -17.28 -47.14
N VAL A 133 -5.07 -16.65 -46.76
CA VAL A 133 -5.13 -15.19 -46.56
C VAL A 133 -4.37 -14.80 -45.29
N VAL A 134 -4.60 -15.51 -44.18
CA VAL A 134 -3.91 -15.26 -42.91
C VAL A 134 -2.41 -15.53 -43.04
N GLN A 135 -2.03 -16.63 -43.71
CA GLN A 135 -0.61 -16.94 -43.97
C GLN A 135 0.11 -15.83 -44.72
N ARG A 136 -0.49 -15.34 -45.83
CA ARG A 136 0.09 -14.23 -46.60
C ARG A 136 0.18 -12.95 -45.80
N TYR A 137 -0.79 -12.71 -44.91
CA TYR A 137 -0.77 -11.57 -44.02
C TYR A 137 0.36 -11.69 -43.00
N LEU A 138 0.48 -12.81 -42.29
CA LEU A 138 1.57 -13.08 -41.34
C LEU A 138 2.95 -12.98 -42.01
N ASP A 139 3.12 -13.57 -43.20
CA ASP A 139 4.34 -13.45 -44.03
C ASP A 139 4.69 -11.99 -44.37
N SER A 140 3.66 -11.13 -44.53
CA SER A 140 3.87 -9.71 -44.81
C SER A 140 4.32 -8.94 -43.57
N LEU A 141 3.86 -9.34 -42.37
CA LEU A 141 4.24 -8.71 -41.11
C LEU A 141 5.73 -8.94 -40.80
N GLN A 142 6.24 -10.15 -41.07
CA GLN A 142 7.64 -10.50 -40.82
C GLN A 142 8.64 -9.60 -41.54
N LYS A 143 8.25 -9.05 -42.69
CA LYS A 143 9.10 -8.21 -43.55
C LYS A 143 9.13 -6.75 -43.10
N GLN A 144 8.32 -6.37 -42.12
CA GLN A 144 8.26 -5.00 -41.62
C GLN A 144 9.35 -4.74 -40.58
N ASP A 145 9.66 -3.45 -40.38
CA ASP A 145 10.68 -3.00 -39.43
C ASP A 145 10.06 -2.88 -38.04
N PRO A 146 10.47 -3.72 -37.06
CA PRO A 146 9.93 -3.70 -35.70
C PRO A 146 10.23 -2.40 -34.96
N SER A 147 11.23 -1.63 -35.38
CA SER A 147 11.52 -0.33 -34.77
C SER A 147 10.51 0.77 -35.18
N ARG A 148 9.82 0.57 -36.31
CA ARG A 148 8.79 1.47 -36.86
C ARG A 148 7.38 1.05 -36.51
N VAL A 149 7.08 -0.24 -36.66
CA VAL A 149 5.77 -0.81 -36.29
C VAL A 149 6.01 -1.90 -35.25
N ARG A 150 5.67 -1.58 -34.00
CA ARG A 150 6.04 -2.41 -32.83
C ARG A 150 4.99 -3.45 -32.47
N LEU A 151 3.73 -3.24 -32.88
CA LEU A 151 2.61 -4.09 -32.49
C LEU A 151 1.57 -4.17 -33.62
N TYR A 152 1.07 -5.38 -33.85
CA TYR A 152 -0.19 -5.63 -34.55
C TYR A 152 -1.21 -6.21 -33.58
N ILE A 153 -2.47 -5.93 -33.82
CA ILE A 153 -3.59 -6.48 -33.06
C ILE A 153 -4.53 -7.08 -34.09
N LEU A 154 -4.71 -8.40 -34.03
CA LEU A 154 -5.50 -9.14 -34.99
C LEU A 154 -6.83 -9.57 -34.37
N ASP A 155 -7.85 -9.56 -35.21
CA ASP A 155 -9.18 -10.11 -34.96
C ASP A 155 -9.40 -11.13 -36.09
N LEU A 156 -9.32 -12.42 -35.77
CA LEU A 156 -9.27 -13.53 -36.73
C LEU A 156 -10.49 -14.44 -36.62
#